data_AF-A0A960STY1-F1
#
_entry.id   AF-A0A960STY1-F1
#
_cell.length_a   1.000
_cell.length_b   1.000
_cell.length_c   1.000
_cell.angle_alpha   90.00
_cell.angle_beta   90.00
_cell.angle_gamma   90.00
#
_symmetry.space_group_name_H-M   'P 1'
#
loop_
_entity.id
_entity.type
_entity.pdbx_description
1 polymer ?
#
loop_
_entity_poly.entity_id
_entity_poly.type
_entity_poly.pdbx_seq_one_letter_code
_entity_poly.pdbx_strand_id
1 'polypeptide(L)'
;GLGAKAAMLQSIGIGVTNLVFTFVGLWLIDRLGRRALLYIGSFGYIASLGLTSWAFYTGHHSIVPTCIFAFIAAHAVGQGAVIWVFISEIFPNEHRAMGQSLGSSTHWVFAALLATAFPKMVSLFSPGTVFLIFTGMMVLQLIWVATMVPETKGVPLEELEEKLGLS
;
A
#
# COMPACT_ATOMS: atom_id res chain seq x y z
N GLY A 1 9.63 -31.82 1.03
CA GLY A 1 11.04 -31.44 0.75
C GLY A 1 11.16 -30.23 -0.16
N LEU A 2 10.88 -30.39 -1.46
CA LEU A 2 11.01 -29.31 -2.47
C LEU A 2 10.06 -28.12 -2.25
N GLY A 3 8.80 -28.36 -1.88
CA GLY A 3 7.83 -27.27 -1.65
C GLY A 3 8.22 -26.32 -0.52
N ALA A 4 8.79 -26.84 0.57
CA ALA A 4 9.26 -26.01 1.69
C ALA A 4 10.47 -25.12 1.29
N LYS A 5 11.40 -25.67 0.48
CA LYS A 5 12.53 -24.90 -0.06
C LYS A 5 12.06 -23.82 -1.05
N ALA A 6 11.09 -24.13 -1.90
CA ALA A 6 10.51 -23.17 -2.84
C ALA A 6 9.75 -22.05 -2.11
N ALA A 7 8.94 -22.39 -1.10
CA ALA A 7 8.24 -21.41 -0.27
C ALA A 7 9.21 -20.50 0.51
N MET A 8 10.29 -21.07 1.05
CA MET A 8 11.36 -20.30 1.70
C MET A 8 12.05 -19.35 0.70
N LEU A 9 12.41 -19.83 -0.49
CA LEU A 9 13.03 -18.99 -1.52
C LEU A 9 12.09 -17.86 -1.98
N GLN A 10 10.80 -18.13 -2.11
CA GLN A 10 9.80 -17.11 -2.40
C GLN A 10 9.72 -16.08 -1.28
N SER A 11 9.67 -16.50 -0.01
CA SER A 11 9.65 -15.60 1.14
C SER A 11 10.90 -14.71 1.22
N ILE A 12 12.09 -15.27 0.96
CA ILE A 12 13.34 -14.50 0.86
C ILE A 12 13.25 -13.49 -0.28
N GLY A 13 12.80 -13.94 -1.46
CA GLY A 13 12.61 -13.06 -2.62
C GLY A 13 11.68 -11.90 -2.30
N ILE A 14 10.54 -12.16 -1.67
CA ILE A 14 9.58 -11.14 -1.21
C ILE A 14 10.26 -10.11 -0.31
N GLY A 15 11.05 -10.57 0.67
CA GLY A 15 11.80 -9.69 1.58
C GLY A 15 12.82 -8.81 0.85
N VAL A 16 13.60 -9.39 -0.07
CA VAL A 16 14.58 -8.67 -0.88
C VAL A 16 13.90 -7.64 -1.79
N THR A 17 12.82 -8.02 -2.47
CA THR A 17 12.04 -7.11 -3.31
C THR A 17 11.49 -5.96 -2.49
N ASN A 18 10.90 -6.22 -1.33
CA ASN A 18 10.41 -5.16 -0.46
C ASN A 18 11.54 -4.18 -0.12
N LEU A 19 12.67 -4.67 0.39
CA LEU A 19 13.81 -3.84 0.77
C LEU A 19 14.33 -2.97 -0.38
N VAL A 20 14.58 -3.57 -1.55
CA VAL A 20 15.08 -2.85 -2.74
C VAL A 20 14.10 -1.76 -3.16
N PHE A 21 12.82 -2.10 -3.28
CA PHE A 21 11.81 -1.14 -3.72
C PHE A 21 11.45 -0.11 -2.65
N THR A 22 11.68 -0.38 -1.36
CA THR A 22 11.58 0.62 -0.30
C THR A 22 12.65 1.70 -0.50
N PHE A 23 13.91 1.33 -0.79
CA PHE A 23 14.95 2.31 -1.09
C PHE A 23 14.64 3.12 -2.35
N VAL A 24 14.07 2.49 -3.38
CA VAL A 24 13.58 3.20 -4.57
C VAL A 24 12.46 4.18 -4.20
N GLY A 25 11.50 3.77 -3.36
CA GLY A 25 10.43 4.62 -2.86
C GLY A 25 10.95 5.83 -2.08
N LEU A 26 11.88 5.61 -1.16
CA LEU A 26 12.54 6.67 -0.38
C LEU A 26 13.32 7.65 -1.27
N TRP A 27 13.94 7.16 -2.34
CA TRP A 27 14.62 8.06 -3.29
C TRP A 27 13.63 8.84 -4.18
N LEU A 28 12.51 8.21 -4.55
CA LEU A 28 11.49 8.83 -5.39
C LEU A 28 10.60 9.82 -4.64
N ILE A 29 10.40 9.66 -3.33
CA ILE A 29 9.43 10.47 -2.55
C ILE A 29 9.77 11.95 -2.55
N ASP A 30 11.07 12.28 -2.51
CA ASP A 30 11.54 13.65 -2.57
C ASP A 30 11.57 14.20 -4.01
N ARG A 31 11.63 13.33 -5.02
CA ARG A 31 11.70 13.71 -6.44
C ARG A 31 10.33 13.86 -7.10
N LEU A 32 9.44 12.90 -6.92
CA LEU A 32 8.11 12.87 -7.54
C LEU A 32 7.03 13.47 -6.65
N GLY A 33 7.21 13.41 -5.33
CA GLY A 33 6.18 13.82 -4.37
C GLY A 33 5.33 12.66 -3.88
N ARG A 34 4.53 12.94 -2.85
CA ARG A 34 3.81 11.92 -2.08
C ARG A 34 2.60 11.44 -2.87
N ARG A 35 1.83 12.37 -3.45
CA ARG A 35 0.61 12.06 -4.20
C ARG A 35 0.93 11.27 -5.47
N ALA A 36 1.98 11.66 -6.19
CA ALA A 36 2.44 10.94 -7.39
C ALA A 36 2.83 9.48 -7.08
N LEU A 37 3.56 9.24 -5.98
CA LEU A 37 3.90 7.89 -5.54
C LEU A 37 2.69 7.07 -5.12
N LEU A 38 1.70 7.68 -4.46
CA LEU A 38 0.45 7.01 -4.13
C LEU A 38 -0.29 6.58 -5.40
N TYR A 39 -0.34 7.42 -6.44
CA TYR A 39 -0.91 7.03 -7.73
C TYR A 39 -0.19 5.84 -8.36
N ILE A 40 1.14 5.90 -8.47
CA ILE A 40 1.95 4.82 -9.07
C ILE A 40 1.74 3.51 -8.30
N GLY A 41 1.76 3.56 -6.97
CA GLY A 41 1.48 2.42 -6.10
C GLY A 41 0.07 1.86 -6.33
N SER A 42 -0.96 2.72 -6.34
CA SER A 42 -2.36 2.34 -6.58
C SER A 42 -2.56 1.62 -7.92
N PHE A 43 -1.98 2.13 -9.01
CA PHE A 43 -2.04 1.44 -10.30
C PHE A 43 -1.33 0.08 -10.27
N GLY A 44 -0.15 0.02 -9.62
CA GLY A 44 0.57 -1.23 -9.42
C GLY A 44 -0.24 -2.27 -8.64
N TYR A 45 -0.98 -1.85 -7.60
CA TYR A 45 -1.87 -2.72 -6.84
C TYR A 45 -3.04 -3.24 -7.66
N ILE A 46 -3.75 -2.33 -8.34
CA ILE A 46 -4.94 -2.69 -9.13
C ILE A 46 -4.54 -3.68 -10.23
N ALA A 47 -3.42 -3.42 -10.93
CA ALA A 47 -2.92 -4.31 -11.97
C ALA A 47 -2.49 -5.67 -11.41
N SER A 48 -1.68 -5.70 -10.34
CA SER A 48 -1.17 -6.95 -9.77
C SER A 48 -2.28 -7.82 -9.14
N LEU A 49 -3.16 -7.24 -8.34
CA LEU A 49 -4.26 -7.96 -7.71
C LEU A 49 -5.33 -8.36 -8.73
N GLY A 50 -5.62 -7.50 -9.72
CA GLY A 50 -6.55 -7.78 -10.80
C GLY A 50 -6.07 -8.94 -11.69
N LEU A 51 -4.78 -8.95 -12.05
CA LEU A 51 -4.16 -10.07 -12.77
C LEU A 51 -4.15 -11.35 -11.92
N THR A 52 -3.92 -11.24 -10.62
CA THR A 52 -3.98 -12.39 -9.71
C THR A 52 -5.40 -12.98 -9.66
N SER A 53 -6.42 -12.14 -9.53
CA SER A 53 -7.83 -12.54 -9.59
C SER A 53 -8.16 -13.24 -10.92
N TRP A 54 -7.77 -12.63 -12.04
CA TRP A 54 -7.95 -13.22 -13.38
C TRP A 54 -7.23 -14.57 -13.53
N ALA A 55 -6.02 -14.71 -12.99
CA ALA A 55 -5.26 -15.96 -13.02
C ALA A 55 -6.00 -17.09 -12.30
N PHE A 56 -6.62 -16.81 -11.15
CA PHE A 56 -7.42 -17.79 -10.41
C PHE A 56 -8.72 -18.16 -11.12
N TYR A 57 -9.36 -17.23 -11.82
CA TYR A 57 -10.58 -17.52 -12.60
C TYR A 57 -10.30 -18.30 -13.89
N THR A 58 -9.13 -18.12 -14.50
CA THR A 58 -8.75 -18.75 -15.78
C THR A 58 -7.85 -19.97 -15.63
N GLY A 59 -7.39 -20.29 -14.41
CA GLY A 59 -6.51 -21.42 -14.13
C GLY A 59 -5.02 -21.18 -14.44
N HIS A 60 -4.61 -19.95 -14.79
CA HIS A 60 -3.22 -19.59 -15.08
C HIS A 60 -2.38 -19.33 -13.81
N HIS A 61 -2.34 -20.28 -12.87
CA HIS A 61 -1.74 -20.06 -11.55
C HIS A 61 -0.22 -19.80 -11.58
N SER A 62 0.47 -20.07 -12.70
CA SER A 62 1.90 -19.84 -12.86
C SER A 62 2.31 -18.37 -12.80
N ILE A 63 1.41 -17.43 -13.11
CA ILE A 63 1.71 -15.99 -13.09
C ILE A 63 1.55 -15.37 -11.69
N VAL A 64 0.84 -16.07 -10.78
CA VAL A 64 0.50 -15.55 -9.45
C VAL A 64 1.74 -15.11 -8.66
N PRO A 65 2.85 -15.88 -8.59
CA PRO A 65 4.05 -15.42 -7.89
C PRO A 65 4.56 -14.08 -8.43
N THR A 66 4.67 -13.94 -9.76
CA THR A 66 5.11 -12.69 -10.41
C THR A 66 4.20 -11.52 -10.06
N CYS A 67 2.88 -11.74 -10.04
CA CYS A 67 1.92 -10.72 -9.62
C CYS A 67 2.10 -10.32 -8.14
N ILE A 68 2.39 -11.28 -7.25
CA ILE A 68 2.68 -10.99 -5.84
C ILE A 68 3.98 -10.16 -5.69
N PHE A 69 5.02 -10.46 -6.46
CA PHE A 69 6.24 -9.64 -6.50
C PHE A 69 5.96 -8.21 -6.97
N ALA A 70 5.15 -8.04 -8.01
CA ALA A 70 4.72 -6.73 -8.49
C ALA A 70 3.88 -5.97 -7.45
N PHE A 71 2.99 -6.67 -6.74
CA PHE A 71 2.22 -6.12 -5.62
C PHE A 71 3.14 -5.59 -4.51
N ILE A 72 4.15 -6.36 -4.10
CA ILE A 72 5.11 -5.96 -3.06
C ILE A 72 5.96 -4.77 -3.51
N ALA A 73 6.41 -4.76 -4.76
CA ALA A 73 7.16 -3.64 -5.32
C ALA A 73 6.32 -2.35 -5.32
N ALA A 74 5.06 -2.43 -5.76
CA ALA A 74 4.12 -1.32 -5.72
C ALA A 74 3.84 -0.84 -4.28
N HIS A 75 3.72 -1.78 -3.33
CA HIS A 75 3.57 -1.47 -1.91
C HIS A 75 4.75 -0.69 -1.37
N ALA A 76 5.96 -1.20 -1.58
CA ALA A 76 7.18 -0.63 -1.05
C ALA A 76 7.45 0.79 -1.59
N VAL A 77 7.14 1.05 -2.87
CA VAL A 77 7.32 2.37 -3.50
C VAL A 77 6.22 3.36 -3.12
N GLY A 78 4.97 2.91 -3.04
CA GLY A 78 3.81 3.76 -2.78
C GLY A 78 3.44 3.79 -1.30
N GLN A 79 2.39 3.05 -0.94
CA GLN A 79 1.76 3.10 0.39
C GLN A 79 2.73 2.80 1.54
N GLY A 80 3.68 1.87 1.37
CA GLY A 80 4.58 1.42 2.42
C GLY A 80 5.51 2.52 2.95
N ALA A 81 6.00 3.40 2.07
CA ALA A 81 6.82 4.53 2.46
C ALA A 81 5.99 5.81 2.68
N VAL A 82 5.04 6.08 1.79
CA VAL A 82 4.36 7.38 1.76
C VAL A 82 3.41 7.59 2.93
N ILE A 83 2.73 6.55 3.43
CA ILE A 83 1.73 6.72 4.49
C ILE A 83 2.33 7.32 5.77
N TRP A 84 3.53 6.87 6.15
CA TRP A 84 4.19 7.31 7.38
C TRP A 84 4.70 8.75 7.27
N VAL A 85 5.24 9.11 6.09
CA VAL A 85 5.65 10.48 5.79
C VAL A 85 4.43 11.40 5.76
N PHE A 86 3.38 11.01 5.07
CA PHE A 86 2.16 11.80 4.93
C PHE A 86 1.47 12.07 6.28
N ILE A 87 1.35 11.07 7.15
CA ILE A 87 0.81 11.25 8.52
C ILE A 87 1.68 12.25 9.31
N SER A 88 3.00 12.29 9.11
CA SER A 88 3.86 13.25 9.82
C SER A 88 3.74 14.69 9.31
N GLU A 89 3.36 14.85 8.03
CA GLU A 89 3.28 16.14 7.33
C GLU A 89 1.89 16.79 7.40
N ILE A 90 0.82 16.00 7.50
CA ILE A 90 -0.56 16.51 7.42
C ILE A 90 -1.02 17.23 8.69
N PHE A 91 -0.43 16.91 9.84
CA PHE A 91 -0.85 17.48 11.13
C PHE A 91 -0.03 18.72 11.50
N PRO A 92 -0.70 19.75 12.08
CA PRO A 92 -0.02 20.95 12.55
C PRO A 92 1.08 20.66 13.57
N ASN A 93 2.10 21.52 13.65
CA ASN A 93 3.24 21.33 14.56
C ASN A 93 2.79 21.07 16.01
N GLU A 94 1.79 21.81 16.50
CA GLU A 94 1.29 21.71 17.88
C GLU A 94 0.60 20.37 18.20
N HIS A 95 0.02 19.72 17.19
CA HIS A 95 -0.76 18.48 17.35
C HIS A 95 -0.15 17.28 16.61
N ARG A 96 1.02 17.45 16.01
CA ARG A 96 1.70 16.42 15.20
C ARG A 96 1.85 15.10 15.93
N ALA A 97 2.31 15.13 17.18
CA ALA A 97 2.52 13.92 17.97
C ALA A 97 1.20 13.16 18.21
N MET A 98 0.12 13.89 18.54
CA MET A 98 -1.21 13.31 18.74
C MET A 98 -1.78 12.74 17.43
N GLY A 99 -1.68 13.49 16.34
CA GLY A 99 -2.14 13.07 15.02
C GLY A 99 -1.40 11.83 14.50
N GLN A 100 -0.09 11.75 14.70
CA GLN A 100 0.70 10.55 14.39
C GLN A 100 0.31 9.35 15.24
N SER A 101 0.07 9.54 16.54
CA SER A 101 -0.42 8.48 17.43
C SER A 101 -1.78 7.95 16.99
N LEU A 102 -2.72 8.84 16.67
CA LEU A 102 -4.05 8.46 16.21
C LEU A 102 -4.00 7.73 14.86
N GLY A 103 -3.21 8.26 13.90
CA GLY A 103 -3.05 7.66 12.58
C GLY A 103 -2.42 6.27 12.64
N SER A 104 -1.33 6.12 13.40
CA SER A 104 -0.65 4.83 13.59
C SER A 104 -1.52 3.83 14.36
N SER A 105 -2.24 4.26 15.41
CA SER A 105 -3.15 3.41 16.16
C SER A 105 -4.28 2.90 15.27
N THR A 106 -4.89 3.78 14.47
CA THR A 106 -5.91 3.40 13.48
C THR A 106 -5.36 2.37 12.51
N HIS A 107 -4.16 2.61 11.95
CA HIS A 107 -3.51 1.67 11.03
C HIS A 107 -3.33 0.28 11.66
N TRP A 108 -2.78 0.21 12.88
CA TRP A 108 -2.51 -1.07 13.54
C TRP A 108 -3.78 -1.82 13.97
N VAL A 109 -4.82 -1.10 14.41
CA VAL A 109 -6.13 -1.71 14.72
C VAL A 109 -6.73 -2.35 13.47
N PHE A 110 -6.78 -1.63 12.35
CA PHE A 110 -7.30 -2.19 11.10
C PHE A 110 -6.42 -3.31 10.54
N ALA A 111 -5.10 -3.23 10.70
CA ALA A 111 -4.19 -4.31 10.34
C ALA A 111 -4.48 -5.60 11.13
N ALA A 112 -4.69 -5.48 12.45
CA ALA A 112 -5.04 -6.62 13.31
C ALA A 112 -6.41 -7.22 12.94
N LEU A 113 -7.41 -6.36 12.68
CA LEU A 113 -8.72 -6.80 12.23
C LEU A 113 -8.63 -7.54 10.89
N LEU A 114 -7.88 -7.01 9.93
CA LEU A 114 -7.69 -7.64 8.62
C LEU A 114 -6.97 -8.98 8.75
N ALA A 115 -5.88 -9.05 9.52
CA ALA A 115 -5.13 -10.28 9.76
C ALA A 115 -6.00 -11.37 10.41
N THR A 116 -6.91 -10.98 11.30
CA THR A 116 -7.85 -11.91 11.96
C THR A 116 -9.00 -12.32 11.04
N ALA A 117 -9.52 -11.40 10.22
CA ALA A 117 -10.63 -11.66 9.32
C ALA A 117 -10.22 -12.43 8.05
N PHE A 118 -8.97 -12.28 7.60
CA PHE A 118 -8.48 -12.84 6.34
C PHE A 118 -8.62 -14.38 6.25
N PRO A 119 -8.25 -15.19 7.27
CA PRO A 119 -8.48 -16.64 7.25
C PRO A 119 -9.95 -17.01 7.04
N LYS A 120 -10.87 -16.28 7.68
CA LYS A 120 -12.30 -16.48 7.50
C LYS A 120 -12.74 -16.13 6.08
N MET A 121 -12.23 -15.04 5.52
CA MET A 121 -12.52 -14.61 4.15
C MET A 121 -12.10 -15.67 3.12
N VAL A 122 -10.88 -16.22 3.22
CA VAL A 122 -10.40 -17.26 2.29
C VAL A 122 -11.10 -18.62 2.47
N SER A 123 -11.76 -18.84 3.61
CA SER A 123 -12.60 -20.03 3.82
C SER A 123 -14.00 -19.90 3.22
N LEU A 124 -14.50 -18.66 3.08
CA LEU A 124 -15.85 -18.36 2.59
C LEU A 124 -15.90 -18.06 1.09
N PHE A 125 -14.81 -17.53 0.53
CA PHE A 125 -14.75 -17.06 -0.85
C PHE A 125 -13.65 -17.78 -1.64
N SER A 126 -13.85 -17.92 -2.95
CA SER A 126 -12.80 -18.41 -3.84
C SER A 126 -11.60 -17.44 -3.86
N PRO A 127 -10.36 -17.91 -4.04
CA PRO A 127 -9.19 -17.03 -4.09
C PRO A 127 -9.32 -15.89 -5.11
N GLY A 128 -9.85 -16.17 -6.30
CA GLY A 128 -10.10 -15.15 -7.32
C GLY A 128 -11.04 -14.04 -6.82
N THR A 129 -12.12 -14.42 -6.13
CA THR A 129 -13.04 -13.44 -5.52
C THR A 129 -12.37 -12.61 -4.42
N VAL A 130 -11.54 -13.23 -3.59
CA VAL A 130 -10.79 -12.51 -2.54
C VAL A 130 -9.89 -11.45 -3.16
N PHE A 131 -9.07 -11.81 -4.15
CA PHE A 131 -8.20 -10.85 -4.84
C PHE A 131 -9.00 -9.77 -5.59
N LEU A 132 -10.17 -10.10 -6.13
CA LEU A 132 -11.05 -9.13 -6.77
C LEU A 132 -11.60 -8.10 -5.77
N ILE A 133 -12.02 -8.54 -4.58
CA ILE A 133 -12.47 -7.64 -3.50
C ILE A 133 -11.35 -6.66 -3.13
N PHE A 134 -10.12 -7.15 -2.92
CA PHE A 134 -8.97 -6.28 -2.63
C PHE A 134 -8.65 -5.34 -3.79
N THR A 135 -8.77 -5.79 -5.04
CA THR A 135 -8.62 -4.94 -6.23
C THR A 135 -9.63 -3.79 -6.20
N GLY A 136 -10.91 -4.08 -5.92
CA GLY A 136 -11.95 -3.06 -5.77
C GLY A 136 -11.67 -2.06 -4.65
N MET A 137 -11.17 -2.53 -3.50
CA MET A 137 -10.74 -1.64 -2.40
C MET A 137 -9.59 -0.73 -2.81
N MET A 138 -8.66 -1.20 -3.65
CA MET A 138 -7.57 -0.37 -4.16
C MET A 138 -8.04 0.67 -5.18
N VAL A 139 -9.11 0.38 -5.94
CA VAL A 139 -9.78 1.39 -6.78
C VAL A 139 -10.41 2.49 -5.92
N LEU A 140 -11.10 2.11 -4.82
CA LEU A 140 -11.66 3.10 -3.89
C LEU A 140 -10.56 3.96 -3.24
N GLN A 141 -9.45 3.34 -2.85
CA GLN A 141 -8.30 4.06 -2.32
C GLN A 141 -7.69 5.00 -3.37
N LEU A 142 -7.61 4.61 -4.64
CA LEU A 142 -7.16 5.48 -5.73
C LEU A 142 -8.08 6.70 -5.92
N ILE A 143 -9.40 6.50 -5.85
CA ILE A 143 -10.37 7.59 -5.91
C ILE A 143 -10.15 8.55 -4.74
N TRP A 144 -9.94 8.04 -3.52
CA TRP A 144 -9.64 8.86 -2.35
C TRP A 144 -8.33 9.66 -2.50
N VAL A 145 -7.27 9.06 -3.05
CA VAL A 145 -6.03 9.79 -3.37
C VAL A 145 -6.28 10.89 -4.40
N ALA A 146 -7.16 10.64 -5.36
CA ALA A 146 -7.46 11.61 -6.38
C ALA A 146 -8.25 12.82 -5.86
N THR A 147 -9.16 12.62 -4.91
CA THR A 147 -10.09 13.66 -4.45
C THR A 147 -9.70 14.32 -3.14
N MET A 148 -9.06 13.60 -2.21
CA MET A 148 -8.84 14.06 -0.84
C MET A 148 -7.38 14.28 -0.45
N VAL A 149 -6.42 13.67 -1.16
CA VAL A 149 -5.00 13.78 -0.77
C VAL A 149 -4.35 15.01 -1.43
N PRO A 150 -3.98 16.03 -0.65
CA PRO A 150 -3.17 17.14 -1.17
C PRO A 150 -1.73 16.68 -1.46
N GLU A 151 -1.04 17.39 -2.35
CA GLU A 151 0.40 17.23 -2.51
C GLU A 151 1.13 18.00 -1.42
N THR A 152 1.97 17.32 -0.66
CA THR A 152 2.74 17.89 0.47
C THR A 152 4.19 18.21 0.08
N LYS A 153 4.63 17.82 -1.12
CA LYS A 153 6.01 18.03 -1.59
C LYS A 153 6.37 19.52 -1.64
N GLY A 154 7.41 19.89 -0.88
CA GLY A 154 8.08 21.20 -0.99
C GLY A 154 7.27 22.38 -0.44
N VAL A 155 6.22 22.11 0.34
CA VAL A 155 5.42 23.12 1.01
C VAL A 155 5.86 23.17 2.48
N PRO A 156 6.28 24.33 3.00
CA PRO A 156 6.52 24.51 4.44
C PRO A 156 5.29 24.12 5.25
N LEU A 157 5.50 23.59 6.45
CA LEU A 157 4.40 23.09 7.29
C LEU A 157 3.39 24.20 7.61
N GLU A 158 3.86 25.43 7.85
CA GLU A 158 3.00 26.58 8.14
C GLU A 158 2.07 26.91 6.95
N GLU A 159 2.58 26.83 5.71
CA GLU A 159 1.77 27.04 4.51
C GLU A 159 0.77 25.89 4.27
N LEU A 160 1.08 24.68 4.74
CA LEU A 160 0.16 23.54 4.66
C LEU A 160 -0.99 23.70 5.66
N GLU A 161 -0.70 24.19 6.87
CA GLU A 161 -1.71 24.50 7.89
C GLU A 161 -2.71 25.56 7.38
N GLU A 162 -2.21 26.63 6.75
CA GLU A 162 -3.05 27.68 6.15
C GLU A 162 -3.90 27.13 4.98
N LYS A 163 -3.30 26.34 4.08
CA LYS A 163 -4.02 25.71 2.95
C LYS A 163 -5.11 24.74 3.39
N LEU A 164 -4.94 24.10 4.54
CA LEU A 164 -5.91 23.16 5.12
C LEU A 164 -6.94 23.86 6.03
N GLY A 165 -6.78 25.18 6.27
CA GLY A 165 -7.67 25.95 7.16
C GLY A 165 -7.54 25.53 8.63
N LEU A 166 -6.34 25.11 9.05
CA LEU A 166 -6.06 24.63 10.40
C LEU A 166 -5.32 25.66 11.27
N SER A 167 -5.09 26.88 10.75
CA SER A 167 -4.47 28.02 11.45
C SER A 167 -5.45 28.77 12.35
#